data_AF-A0A535YPD5-F1
#
_entry.id   AF-A0A535YPD5-F1
#
_cell.length_a   1.000
_cell.length_b   1.000
_cell.length_c   1.000
_cell.angle_alpha   90.00
_cell.angle_beta   90.00
_cell.angle_gamma   90.00
#
_symmetry.space_group_name_H-M   'P 1'
#
loop_
_entity.id
_entity.type
_entity.pdbx_description
1 polymer ?
#
loop_
_entity_poly.entity_id
_entity_poly.type
_entity_poly.pdbx_seq_one_letter_code
_entity_poly.pdbx_strand_id
1 'polypeptide(L)'
;MYDTIDNKGSFIYANGVHQEEGTEARDAANVRWAADRSRLMAGERPESPFREDALHWVRVYRDLVAFNCEVMDAILERLPAFPSADGSDPDVKLLEAHLDRLRWRLRFWEGRVDGQDGSRLVTSAGAADP
;
A
#
# COMPACT_ATOMS: atom_id res chain seq x y z
N MET A 1 -52.79 6.66 -15.26
CA MET A 1 -52.79 7.09 -16.68
C MET A 1 -51.35 6.96 -17.14
N TYR A 2 -51.09 6.06 -18.09
CA TYR A 2 -49.77 5.50 -18.42
C TYR A 2 -48.81 6.52 -19.04
N ASP A 3 -47.50 6.35 -18.79
CA ASP A 3 -46.45 6.50 -19.82
C ASP A 3 -45.17 5.82 -19.31
N THR A 4 -44.84 4.63 -19.81
CA THR A 4 -44.06 4.30 -21.02
C THR A 4 -42.62 3.97 -20.62
N ILE A 5 -42.35 2.66 -20.60
CA ILE A 5 -41.03 2.05 -20.42
C ILE A 5 -40.30 2.14 -21.76
N ASP A 6 -39.09 2.68 -21.79
CA ASP A 6 -38.22 2.54 -22.95
C ASP A 6 -37.53 1.17 -22.96
N ASN A 7 -37.28 0.64 -24.16
CA ASN A 7 -36.77 -0.73 -24.38
C ASN A 7 -35.26 -0.88 -24.08
N LYS A 8 -34.74 -0.11 -23.10
CA LYS A 8 -33.32 -0.15 -22.68
C LYS A 8 -33.11 -0.14 -21.16
N GLY A 9 -34.16 -0.10 -20.34
CA GLY A 9 -34.02 -0.29 -18.89
C GLY A 9 -33.12 0.73 -18.19
N SER A 10 -33.08 1.98 -18.68
CA SER A 10 -32.26 3.03 -18.07
C SER A 10 -33.13 3.89 -17.14
N PHE A 11 -32.95 3.70 -15.83
CA PHE A 11 -33.45 4.64 -14.84
C PHE A 11 -32.61 5.92 -14.94
N ILE A 12 -33.25 7.04 -15.25
CA ILE A 12 -32.63 8.36 -15.15
C ILE A 12 -32.56 8.70 -13.65
N TYR A 13 -31.39 8.51 -13.02
CA TYR A 13 -31.16 8.93 -11.64
C TYR A 13 -30.94 10.45 -11.60
N ALA A 14 -31.94 11.18 -11.12
CA ALA A 14 -31.72 12.48 -10.49
C ALA A 14 -31.10 12.23 -9.11
N ASN A 15 -29.98 12.93 -8.82
CA ASN A 15 -29.13 12.88 -7.62
C ASN A 15 -27.93 11.90 -7.66
N GLY A 16 -26.89 12.26 -8.42
CA GLY A 16 -25.57 11.64 -8.36
C GLY A 16 -24.65 12.28 -7.33
N VAL A 17 -24.85 12.04 -6.03
CA VAL A 17 -23.89 12.49 -4.97
C VAL A 17 -23.67 11.44 -3.85
N HIS A 18 -24.06 10.17 -4.01
CA HIS A 18 -23.95 9.19 -2.90
C HIS A 18 -23.08 7.95 -3.19
N GLN A 19 -22.28 7.94 -4.25
CA GLN A 19 -21.38 6.81 -4.55
C GLN A 19 -19.89 7.07 -4.28
N GLU A 20 -19.48 8.34 -4.17
CA GLU A 20 -18.07 8.75 -4.04
C GLU A 20 -17.52 8.64 -2.60
N GLU A 21 -18.31 9.00 -1.58
CA GLU A 21 -17.86 8.91 -0.17
C GLU A 21 -17.51 7.47 0.26
N GLY A 22 -18.25 6.47 -0.25
CA GLY A 22 -18.00 5.07 0.05
C GLY A 22 -16.73 4.52 -0.62
N THR A 23 -16.39 5.02 -1.81
CA THR A 23 -15.18 4.62 -2.53
C THR A 23 -13.93 5.24 -1.90
N GLU A 24 -13.97 6.53 -1.58
CA GLU A 24 -12.83 7.21 -0.96
C GLU A 24 -12.47 6.63 0.42
N ALA A 25 -13.48 6.36 1.25
CA ALA A 25 -13.27 5.75 2.56
C ALA A 25 -12.63 4.36 2.46
N ARG A 26 -13.07 3.56 1.48
CA ARG A 26 -12.51 2.24 1.20
C ARG A 26 -11.08 2.33 0.70
N ASP A 27 -10.80 3.24 -0.23
CA ASP A 27 -9.48 3.39 -0.83
C ASP A 27 -8.47 3.91 0.22
N ALA A 28 -8.88 4.85 1.08
CA ALA A 28 -8.10 5.28 2.23
C ALA A 28 -7.83 4.14 3.23
N ALA A 29 -8.82 3.26 3.47
CA ALA A 29 -8.62 2.08 4.31
C ALA A 29 -7.63 1.09 3.69
N ASN A 30 -7.69 0.87 2.38
CA ASN A 30 -6.76 0.01 1.64
C ASN A 30 -5.33 0.55 1.70
N VAL A 31 -5.14 1.87 1.51
CA VAL A 31 -3.83 2.52 1.63
C VAL A 31 -3.28 2.37 3.05
N ARG A 32 -4.09 2.60 4.09
CA ARG A 32 -3.69 2.39 5.49
C ARG A 32 -3.28 0.95 5.75
N TRP A 33 -4.03 0.00 5.23
CA TRP A 33 -3.71 -1.42 5.32
C TRP A 33 -2.40 -1.74 4.59
N ALA A 34 -2.15 -1.19 3.40
CA ALA A 34 -0.90 -1.40 2.67
C ALA A 34 0.32 -0.79 3.38
N ALA A 35 0.15 0.36 4.04
CA ALA A 35 1.18 1.06 4.80
C ALA A 35 1.53 0.43 6.16
N ASP A 36 0.73 -0.53 6.64
CA ASP A 36 0.88 -1.08 8.00
C ASP A 36 2.22 -1.82 8.18
N ARG A 37 3.16 -1.13 8.83
CA ARG A 37 4.50 -1.63 9.12
C ARG A 37 4.50 -2.78 10.12
N SER A 38 3.45 -2.93 10.93
CA SER A 38 3.35 -4.00 11.93
C SER A 38 3.08 -5.37 11.28
N ARG A 39 2.53 -5.37 10.05
CA ARG A 39 2.24 -6.60 9.33
C ARG A 39 3.51 -7.33 8.93
N LEU A 40 3.65 -8.57 9.38
CA LEU A 40 4.76 -9.46 9.07
C LEU A 40 4.41 -10.43 7.93
N MET A 41 5.43 -11.00 7.30
CA MET A 41 5.24 -12.16 6.42
C MET A 41 5.06 -13.44 7.24
N ALA A 42 4.42 -14.44 6.62
CA ALA A 42 4.25 -15.74 7.25
C ALA A 42 5.62 -16.34 7.59
N GLY A 43 5.83 -16.65 8.87
CA GLY A 43 7.10 -17.20 9.37
C GLY A 43 8.17 -16.16 9.70
N GLU A 44 7.94 -14.87 9.46
CA GLU A 44 8.86 -13.81 9.85
C GLU A 44 8.88 -13.65 11.37
N ARG A 45 10.09 -13.68 11.94
CA ARG A 45 10.33 -13.49 13.38
C ARG A 45 11.35 -12.37 13.60
N PRO A 46 10.91 -11.10 13.69
CA PRO A 46 11.79 -9.94 13.85
C PRO A 46 12.74 -10.02 15.06
N GLU A 47 12.32 -10.76 16.09
CA GLU A 47 13.07 -11.02 17.32
C GLU A 47 14.13 -12.12 17.18
N SER A 48 14.23 -12.80 16.04
CA SER A 48 15.20 -13.87 15.85
C SER A 48 16.64 -13.38 16.07
N PRO A 49 17.44 -14.03 16.93
CA PRO A 49 18.83 -13.65 17.18
C PRO A 49 19.77 -14.11 16.05
N PHE A 50 19.31 -14.95 15.13
CA PHE A 50 20.16 -15.57 14.11
C PHE A 50 20.39 -14.61 12.93
N ARG A 51 21.67 -14.42 12.57
CA ARG A 51 22.06 -13.57 11.44
C ARG A 51 21.60 -14.19 10.11
N GLU A 52 21.53 -15.51 10.06
CA GLU A 52 21.06 -16.28 8.90
C GLU A 52 19.60 -15.95 8.56
N ASP A 53 18.75 -15.78 9.58
CA ASP A 53 17.37 -15.36 9.41
C ASP A 53 17.31 -13.93 8.83
N ALA A 54 18.14 -13.02 9.35
CA ALA A 54 18.22 -11.66 8.82
C ALA A 54 18.65 -11.65 7.35
N LEU A 55 19.67 -12.43 6.98
CA LEU A 55 20.11 -12.58 5.59
C LEU A 55 19.01 -13.17 4.70
N HIS A 56 18.25 -14.14 5.19
CA HIS A 56 17.12 -14.72 4.46
C HIS A 56 16.06 -13.65 4.19
N TRP A 57 15.63 -12.91 5.21
CA TRP A 57 14.61 -11.89 5.05
C TRP A 57 15.09 -10.71 4.21
N VAL A 58 16.36 -10.29 4.28
CA VAL A 58 16.92 -9.31 3.33
C VAL A 58 16.72 -9.75 1.88
N ARG A 59 17.00 -11.02 1.55
CA ARG A 59 16.78 -11.53 0.18
C ARG A 59 15.30 -11.47 -0.20
N VAL A 60 14.42 -12.00 0.64
CA VAL A 60 12.97 -12.00 0.39
C VAL A 60 12.43 -10.58 0.18
N TYR A 61 12.79 -9.64 1.05
CA TYR A 61 12.32 -8.26 0.93
C TYR A 61 12.93 -7.52 -0.27
N ARG A 62 14.19 -7.80 -0.65
CA ARG A 62 14.77 -7.25 -1.87
C ARG A 62 14.03 -7.72 -3.11
N ASP A 63 13.76 -9.02 -3.21
CA ASP A 63 13.06 -9.61 -4.35
C ASP A 63 11.64 -9.02 -4.46
N LEU A 64 10.95 -8.86 -3.34
CA LEU A 64 9.61 -8.26 -3.32
C LEU A 64 9.61 -6.77 -3.66
N VAL A 65 10.59 -6.00 -3.18
CA VAL A 65 10.73 -4.59 -3.57
C VAL A 65 11.01 -4.48 -5.06
N ALA A 66 11.92 -5.28 -5.61
CA ALA A 66 12.24 -5.28 -7.03
C ALA A 66 10.99 -5.60 -7.88
N PHE A 67 10.29 -6.69 -7.54
CA PHE A 67 9.06 -7.08 -8.23
C PHE A 67 7.98 -5.99 -8.17
N ASN A 68 7.75 -5.37 -7.01
CA ASN A 68 6.74 -4.31 -6.89
C ASN A 68 7.13 -3.03 -7.64
N CYS A 69 8.42 -2.71 -7.75
CA CYS A 69 8.90 -1.62 -8.60
C CYS A 69 8.62 -1.92 -10.08
N GLU A 70 8.93 -3.13 -10.56
CA GLU A 70 8.66 -3.53 -11.95
C GLU A 70 7.16 -3.46 -12.29
N VAL A 71 6.30 -3.90 -11.36
CA VAL A 71 4.84 -3.77 -11.51
C VAL A 71 4.39 -2.31 -11.52
N MET A 72 4.95 -1.48 -10.64
CA MET A 72 4.64 -0.05 -10.60
C MET A 72 5.00 0.62 -11.92
N ASP A 73 6.20 0.38 -12.44
CA ASP A 73 6.67 0.95 -13.70
C ASP A 73 5.74 0.54 -14.86
N ALA A 74 5.36 -0.75 -14.92
CA ALA A 74 4.42 -1.25 -15.92
C ALA A 74 3.00 -0.64 -15.81
N ILE A 75 2.54 -0.30 -14.61
CA ILE A 75 1.25 0.38 -14.39
C ILE A 75 1.34 1.83 -14.82
N LEU A 76 2.40 2.54 -14.41
CA LEU A 76 2.64 3.94 -14.77
C LEU A 76 2.77 4.13 -16.29
N GLU A 77 3.40 3.19 -17.00
CA GLU A 77 3.48 3.20 -18.47
C GLU A 77 2.13 3.05 -19.17
N ARG A 78 1.16 2.39 -18.52
CA ARG A 78 -0.16 2.08 -19.09
C ARG A 78 -1.23 3.09 -18.69
N LEU A 79 -0.97 3.92 -17.68
CA LEU A 79 -1.92 4.94 -17.25
C LEU A 79 -2.07 6.01 -18.35
N PRO A 80 -3.30 6.29 -18.80
CA PRO A 80 -3.53 7.37 -19.76
C PRO A 80 -3.12 8.70 -19.12
N ALA A 81 -2.55 9.62 -19.91
CA ALA A 81 -2.04 10.92 -19.46
C ALA A 81 -3.12 11.90 -18.91
N PHE A 82 -4.33 11.41 -18.61
CA PHE A 82 -5.41 12.21 -18.05
C PHE A 82 -5.34 12.15 -16.52
N PRO A 83 -4.99 13.25 -15.84
CA PRO A 83 -4.97 13.25 -14.38
C PRO A 83 -6.40 13.05 -13.85
N SER A 84 -6.54 12.17 -12.85
CA SER A 84 -7.70 12.18 -11.97
C SER A 84 -7.85 13.58 -11.35
N ALA A 85 -9.07 14.01 -11.00
CA ALA A 85 -9.34 15.37 -10.52
C ALA A 85 -8.58 15.77 -9.23
N ASP A 86 -8.02 14.79 -8.50
CA ASP A 86 -7.11 14.91 -7.34
C ASP A 86 -5.62 14.96 -7.76
N GLY A 87 -5.28 14.46 -8.95
CA GLY A 87 -3.92 14.38 -9.47
C GLY A 87 -3.19 13.07 -9.15
N SER A 88 -3.78 12.16 -8.35
CA SER A 88 -3.15 10.88 -8.02
C SER A 88 -4.15 9.71 -8.04
N ASP A 89 -3.80 8.66 -8.77
CA ASP A 89 -4.57 7.42 -8.91
C ASP A 89 -4.55 6.62 -7.59
N PRO A 90 -5.70 6.19 -7.05
CA PRO A 90 -5.76 5.41 -5.80
C PRO A 90 -4.94 4.11 -5.85
N ASP A 91 -4.81 3.49 -7.02
CA ASP A 91 -3.98 2.28 -7.19
C ASP A 91 -2.49 2.60 -7.08
N VAL A 92 -2.07 3.77 -7.58
CA VAL A 92 -0.69 4.26 -7.41
C VAL A 92 -0.41 4.55 -5.93
N LYS A 93 -1.31 5.27 -5.24
CA LYS A 93 -1.19 5.53 -3.78
C LYS A 93 -1.07 4.24 -2.97
N LEU A 94 -1.85 3.21 -3.34
CA LEU A 94 -1.83 1.90 -2.69
C LEU A 94 -0.49 1.19 -2.89
N LEU A 95 0.03 1.17 -4.11
CA LEU A 95 1.30 0.53 -4.45
C LEU A 95 2.49 1.26 -3.83
N GLU A 96 2.48 2.60 -3.80
CA GLU A 96 3.49 3.41 -3.10
C GLU A 96 3.52 3.08 -1.59
N ALA A 97 2.36 3.05 -0.95
CA ALA A 97 2.24 2.69 0.46
C ALA A 97 2.76 1.27 0.75
N HIS A 98 2.50 0.33 -0.16
CA HIS A 98 3.03 -1.03 -0.06
C HIS A 98 4.56 -1.05 -0.19
N LEU A 99 5.11 -0.37 -1.20
CA LEU A 99 6.55 -0.29 -1.44
C LEU A 99 7.29 0.34 -0.25
N ASP A 100 6.75 1.41 0.32
CA ASP A 100 7.34 2.08 1.47
C ASP A 100 7.40 1.16 2.70
N ARG A 101 6.33 0.39 2.93
CA ARG A 101 6.32 -0.64 3.97
C ARG A 101 7.39 -1.71 3.73
N LEU A 102 7.51 -2.24 2.50
CA LEU A 102 8.51 -3.26 2.17
C LEU A 102 9.94 -2.72 2.31
N ARG A 103 10.21 -1.50 1.83
CA ARG A 103 11.51 -0.83 1.94
C ARG A 103 11.86 -0.55 3.40
N TRP A 104 10.90 -0.14 4.22
CA TRP A 104 11.13 0.06 5.65
C TRP A 104 11.55 -1.24 6.33
N ARG A 105 10.86 -2.34 6.04
CA ARG A 105 11.19 -3.65 6.62
C ARG A 105 12.48 -4.24 6.07
N LEU A 106 12.81 -3.98 4.80
CA LEU A 106 14.11 -4.31 4.22
C LEU A 106 15.24 -3.64 5.01
N ARG A 107 15.15 -2.32 5.24
CA ARG A 107 16.15 -1.59 6.03
C ARG A 107 16.29 -2.11 7.46
N PHE A 108 15.19 -2.54 8.08
CA PHE A 108 15.23 -3.20 9.39
C PHE A 108 16.11 -4.46 9.35
N TRP A 109 15.89 -5.33 8.36
CA TRP A 109 16.67 -6.57 8.23
C TRP A 109 18.13 -6.31 7.80
N GLU A 110 18.38 -5.34 6.93
CA GLU A 110 19.74 -4.90 6.56
C GLU A 110 20.51 -4.38 7.78
N GLY A 111 19.88 -3.55 8.61
CA GLY A 111 20.48 -3.08 9.87
C GLY A 111 20.90 -4.24 10.77
N ARG A 112 20.05 -5.28 10.90
CA ARG A 112 20.39 -6.49 11.67
C ARG A 112 21.57 -7.26 11.09
N VAL A 113 21.69 -7.34 9.76
CA VAL A 113 22.82 -8.00 9.09
C VAL A 113 24.14 -7.29 9.38
N ASP A 114 24.11 -5.96 9.46
CA ASP A 114 25.24 -5.08 9.72
C ASP A 114 25.58 -4.93 11.22
N GLY A 115 24.81 -5.59 12.10
CA GLY A 115 24.96 -5.46 13.55
C GLY A 115 24.50 -4.11 14.11
N GLN A 116 23.82 -3.29 13.28
CA GLN A 116 23.09 -2.12 13.74
C GLN A 116 21.81 -2.61 14.41
N ASP A 117 21.79 -2.57 15.73
CA ASP A 117 20.66 -3.01 16.52
C ASP A 117 19.36 -2.35 16.01
N GLY A 118 18.47 -3.16 15.43
CA GLY A 118 17.21 -2.72 14.79
C GLY A 118 16.25 -1.96 15.72
N SER A 119 16.61 -1.89 17.01
CA SER A 119 16.00 -1.10 18.07
C SER A 119 15.90 0.40 17.77
N ARG A 120 16.83 0.99 16.99
CA ARG A 120 16.80 2.44 16.68
C ARG A 120 15.73 2.87 15.67
N LEU A 121 15.12 1.95 14.91
CA LEU A 121 14.06 2.28 13.95
C LEU A 121 12.64 2.14 14.52
N VAL A 122 12.50 1.57 15.72
CA VAL A 122 11.21 1.40 16.43
C VAL A 122 10.78 2.66 17.19
N THR A 123 11.69 3.58 17.52
CA THR A 123 11.46 4.63 18.53
C THR A 123 11.03 6.00 18.03
N SER A 124 10.74 6.21 16.73
CA SER A 124 10.27 7.53 16.25
C SER A 124 8.74 7.65 16.06
N ALA A 125 7.96 6.59 16.32
CA ALA A 125 6.49 6.63 16.13
C ALA A 125 5.69 6.75 17.44
N GLY A 126 6.34 6.96 18.59
CA GLY A 126 5.66 6.96 19.91
C GLY A 126 5.95 8.15 20.82
N ALA A 127 6.71 9.15 20.38
CA ALA A 127 6.98 10.35 21.17
C ALA A 127 6.26 11.57 20.56
N ALA A 128 4.95 11.60 20.72
CA ALA A 128 4.23 12.86 20.86
C ALA A 128 3.83 12.94 22.35
N ASP A 129 4.41 13.96 22.99
CA ASP A 129 4.47 14.28 24.42
C ASP A 129 3.08 14.68 25.01
N PRO A 130 2.94 14.86 26.35
CA PRO A 130 1.73 14.71 27.16
C PRO A 130 0.66 15.81 27.04
#